data_AF-A0A7W7YDD4-F1
#
_entry.id   AF-A0A7W7YDD4-F1
#
_cell.length_a   1.000
_cell.length_b   1.000
_cell.length_c   1.000
_cell.angle_alpha   90.00
_cell.angle_beta   90.00
_cell.angle_gamma   90.00
#
_symmetry.space_group_name_H-M   'P 1'
#
loop_
_entity.id
_entity.type
_entity.pdbx_description
1 polymer ?
#
loop_
_entity_poly.entity_id
_entity_poly.type
_entity_poly.pdbx_seq_one_letter_code
_entity_poly.pdbx_strand_id
1 'polypeptide(L)'
;AGLVKDPKDYRWCGYAEALGGSRRAQRGLCKALGKPVDGWKSAAAAEAYRSLLHTDGREIKDAQNKHVVRQGLSTETARAVLTEKGKLSTAELIRLRVRYFTDGLALGSKEFVEGVFESQRELFGPRRKSGARRLTESSAPFYTLRSLRVAPIGDK
;
A
#
# COMPACT_ATOMS: atom_id res chain seq x y z
N ALA A 1 -6.81 13.90 6.99
CA ALA A 1 -6.72 13.70 5.54
C ALA A 1 -7.72 12.67 5.01
N GLY A 2 -8.20 11.70 5.82
CA GLY A 2 -9.35 10.86 5.43
C GLY A 2 -9.17 10.01 4.18
N LEU A 3 -7.94 9.83 3.70
CA LEU A 3 -7.63 9.20 2.40
C LEU A 3 -7.91 7.70 2.41
N VAL A 4 -7.66 7.04 3.54
CA VAL A 4 -7.88 5.61 3.77
C VAL A 4 -8.24 5.38 5.23
N LYS A 5 -8.88 4.24 5.52
CA LYS A 5 -9.23 3.83 6.89
C LYS A 5 -8.02 3.32 7.69
N ASP A 6 -7.10 2.61 7.05
CA ASP A 6 -5.88 2.07 7.67
C ASP A 6 -4.65 2.56 6.88
N PRO A 7 -3.60 3.09 7.54
CA PRO A 7 -2.40 3.58 6.87
C PRO A 7 -1.72 2.56 5.95
N LYS A 8 -1.86 1.25 6.22
CA LYS A 8 -1.32 0.18 5.35
C LYS A 8 -1.96 0.17 3.96
N ASP A 9 -3.16 0.74 3.84
CA ASP A 9 -3.91 0.81 2.58
C ASP A 9 -3.57 2.05 1.75
N TYR A 10 -2.83 3.01 2.33
CA TYR A 10 -2.43 4.19 1.58
C TYR A 10 -1.24 3.89 0.66
N ARG A 11 -1.53 3.64 -0.61
CA ARG A 11 -0.54 3.23 -1.63
C ARG A 11 0.61 4.21 -1.85
N TRP A 12 0.42 5.50 -1.59
CA TRP A 12 1.40 6.55 -1.91
C TRP A 12 2.26 6.95 -0.69
N CYS A 13 2.64 6.00 0.15
CA CYS A 13 3.58 6.25 1.25
C CYS A 13 4.68 5.18 1.34
N GLY A 14 5.79 5.54 1.99
CA GLY A 14 6.92 4.63 2.22
C GLY A 14 6.54 3.39 3.06
N TYR A 15 5.51 3.49 3.91
CA TYR A 15 5.03 2.34 4.69
C TYR A 15 4.40 1.25 3.81
N ALA A 16 3.52 1.62 2.90
CA ALA A 16 2.94 0.68 1.95
C ALA A 16 3.98 0.12 0.97
N GLU A 17 5.00 0.91 0.60
CA GLU A 17 6.14 0.44 -0.20
C GLU A 17 6.98 -0.59 0.56
N ALA A 18 7.25 -0.36 1.85
CA ALA A 18 8.00 -1.26 2.71
C ALA A 18 7.27 -2.59 2.95
N LEU A 19 5.95 -2.55 3.18
CA LEU A 19 5.08 -3.73 3.26
C LEU A 19 5.04 -4.51 1.94
N GLY A 20 5.09 -3.80 0.81
CA GLY A 20 5.23 -4.37 -0.53
C GLY A 20 6.58 -5.08 -0.78
N GLY A 21 7.55 -4.95 0.12
CA GLY A 21 8.83 -5.66 0.06
C GLY A 21 10.03 -4.83 -0.39
N SER A 22 9.86 -3.53 -0.63
CA SER A 22 10.98 -2.65 -1.03
C SER A 22 12.04 -2.58 0.07
N ARG A 23 13.22 -3.16 -0.20
CA ARG A 23 14.37 -3.13 0.73
C ARG A 23 14.79 -1.70 1.07
N ARG A 24 14.76 -0.81 0.07
CA ARG A 24 15.10 0.62 0.23
C ARG A 24 14.14 1.29 1.22
N ALA A 25 12.83 1.09 1.05
CA ALA A 25 11.83 1.65 1.96
C ALA A 25 11.96 1.07 3.37
N GLN A 26 12.12 -0.25 3.49
CA GLN A 26 12.33 -0.93 4.77
C GLN A 26 13.52 -0.36 5.54
N ARG A 27 14.67 -0.21 4.86
CA ARG A 27 15.90 0.37 5.45
C ARG A 27 15.70 1.82 5.88
N GLY A 28 15.02 2.63 5.06
CA GLY A 28 14.69 4.01 5.39
C GLY A 28 13.84 4.12 6.66
N LEU A 29 12.79 3.30 6.77
CA LEU A 29 11.92 3.26 7.96
C LEU A 29 12.64 2.74 9.20
N CYS A 30 13.51 1.72 9.05
CA CYS A 30 14.34 1.25 10.16
C CYS A 30 15.23 2.37 10.70
N LYS A 31 15.89 3.12 9.79
CA LYS A 31 16.72 4.27 10.16
C LYS A 31 15.90 5.35 10.88
N ALA A 32 14.70 5.68 10.38
CA ALA A 32 13.82 6.66 11.01
C ALA A 32 13.39 6.27 12.43
N LEU A 33 13.27 4.97 12.70
CA LEU A 33 12.93 4.43 14.03
C LEU A 33 14.14 4.20 14.94
N GLY A 34 15.37 4.49 14.48
CA GLY A 34 16.59 4.13 15.22
C GLY A 34 16.79 2.62 15.38
N LYS A 35 16.20 1.81 14.50
CA LYS A 35 16.37 0.35 14.47
C LYS A 35 17.55 -0.03 13.57
N PRO A 36 18.15 -1.22 13.74
CA PRO A 36 19.13 -1.74 12.79
C PRO A 36 18.60 -1.67 11.35
N VAL A 37 19.44 -1.27 10.40
CA VAL A 37 19.01 -0.94 9.02
C VAL A 37 18.34 -2.14 8.32
N ASP A 38 18.82 -3.35 8.54
CA ASP A 38 18.20 -4.59 8.04
C ASP A 38 17.22 -5.24 9.04
N GLY A 39 16.84 -4.48 10.08
CA GLY A 39 15.99 -4.88 11.21
C GLY A 39 14.49 -4.92 10.92
N TRP A 40 14.06 -4.84 9.66
CA TRP A 40 12.64 -4.72 9.30
C TRP A 40 11.76 -5.78 9.96
N LYS A 41 12.21 -7.04 9.89
CA LYS A 41 11.57 -8.18 10.55
C LYS A 41 12.24 -8.51 11.89
N SER A 42 13.57 -8.58 11.92
CA SER A 42 14.32 -9.09 13.08
C SER A 42 14.30 -8.15 14.29
N ALA A 43 14.10 -6.85 14.08
CA ALA A 43 14.03 -5.84 15.15
C ALA A 43 12.61 -5.26 15.33
N ALA A 44 11.59 -5.94 14.80
CA ALA A 44 10.18 -5.55 14.84
C ALA A 44 9.92 -4.10 14.37
N ALA A 45 10.68 -3.64 13.36
CA ALA A 45 10.56 -2.27 12.87
C ALA A 45 9.25 -2.04 12.13
N ALA A 46 8.71 -3.08 11.46
CA ALA A 46 7.40 -3.01 10.80
C ALA A 46 6.28 -2.72 11.82
N GLU A 47 6.25 -3.48 12.91
CA GLU A 47 5.31 -3.35 14.01
C GLU A 47 5.46 -1.99 14.70
N ALA A 48 6.70 -1.61 15.04
CA ALA A 48 7.00 -0.34 15.68
C ALA A 48 6.56 0.86 14.82
N TYR A 49 6.79 0.81 13.50
CA TYR A 49 6.34 1.87 12.61
C TYR A 49 4.82 1.93 12.53
N ARG A 50 4.14 0.77 12.47
CA ARG A 50 2.68 0.73 12.47
C ARG A 50 2.10 1.32 13.76
N SER A 51 2.68 0.98 14.91
CA SER A 51 2.29 1.56 16.20
C SER A 51 2.51 3.07 16.23
N LEU A 52 3.65 3.57 15.73
CA LEU A 52 3.91 5.00 15.62
C LEU A 52 2.82 5.72 14.81
N LEU A 53 2.47 5.18 13.63
CA LEU A 53 1.41 5.75 12.79
C LEU A 53 0.05 5.80 13.50
N HIS A 54 -0.27 4.79 14.32
CA HIS A 54 -1.55 4.74 15.05
C HIS A 54 -1.52 5.58 16.33
N THR A 55 -0.35 5.88 16.89
CA THR A 55 -0.21 6.80 18.02
C THR A 55 -0.30 8.25 17.56
N ASP A 56 0.45 8.61 16.52
CA ASP A 56 0.60 10.00 16.07
C ASP A 56 -0.52 10.40 15.10
N GLY A 57 -1.07 9.43 14.36
CA GLY A 57 -2.12 9.64 13.37
C GLY A 57 -3.54 9.70 13.92
N ARG A 58 -3.72 9.79 15.24
CA ARG A 58 -5.05 9.88 15.87
C ARG A 58 -5.78 11.14 15.47
N GLU A 59 -7.11 11.03 15.43
CA GLU A 59 -7.98 12.19 15.36
C GLU A 59 -7.87 13.02 16.65
N ILE A 60 -7.98 14.33 16.50
CA ILE A 60 -8.05 15.26 17.63
C ILE A 60 -9.44 15.88 17.60
N LYS A 61 -10.16 15.72 18.70
CA LYS A 61 -11.47 16.36 18.93
C LYS A 61 -11.30 17.60 19.81
N ASP A 62 -12.29 18.47 19.78
CA ASP A 62 -12.40 19.61 20.69
C ASP A 62 -12.47 19.17 22.16
N ALA A 63 -12.32 20.11 23.08
CA ALA A 63 -12.35 19.82 24.52
C ALA A 63 -13.67 19.16 24.97
N GLN A 64 -14.76 19.42 24.25
CA GLN A 64 -16.09 18.86 24.48
C GLN A 64 -16.30 17.50 23.79
N ASN A 65 -15.31 16.99 23.05
CA ASN A 65 -15.33 15.73 22.32
C ASN A 65 -16.48 15.62 21.29
N LYS A 66 -17.01 16.75 20.81
CA LYS A 66 -18.13 16.85 19.86
C LYS A 66 -17.65 17.02 18.43
N HIS A 67 -16.61 17.81 18.19
CA HIS A 67 -16.17 18.17 16.85
C HIS A 67 -14.72 17.73 16.60
N VAL A 68 -14.47 17.16 15.42
CA VAL A 68 -13.12 16.76 14.99
C VAL A 68 -12.36 18.00 14.50
N VAL A 69 -11.35 18.41 15.25
CA VAL A 69 -10.45 19.53 14.94
C VAL A 69 -9.32 19.09 14.03
N ARG A 70 -8.84 17.84 14.17
CA ARG A 70 -7.87 17.22 13.27
C ARG A 70 -8.35 15.84 12.87
N GLN A 71 -8.58 15.64 11.57
CA GLN A 71 -8.91 14.31 11.05
C GLN A 71 -7.76 13.33 11.26
N GLY A 72 -8.08 12.12 11.69
CA GLY A 72 -7.12 11.03 11.87
C GLY A 72 -7.83 9.69 12.08
N LEU A 73 -7.09 8.72 12.61
CA LEU A 73 -7.61 7.43 13.02
C LEU A 73 -8.49 7.61 14.26
N SER A 74 -9.61 6.88 14.31
CA SER A 74 -10.44 6.85 15.51
C SER A 74 -9.62 6.31 16.69
N THR A 75 -9.97 6.78 17.88
CA THR A 75 -9.32 6.35 19.13
C THR A 75 -9.45 4.84 19.34
N GLU A 76 -10.59 4.26 18.97
CA GLU A 76 -10.86 2.83 19.05
C GLU A 76 -9.95 2.01 18.12
N THR A 77 -9.85 2.40 16.84
CA THR A 77 -9.00 1.70 15.87
C THR A 77 -7.53 1.81 16.27
N ALA A 78 -7.09 2.98 16.71
CA ALA A 78 -5.73 3.17 17.23
C ALA A 78 -5.46 2.26 18.43
N ARG A 79 -6.38 2.19 19.39
CA ARG A 79 -6.23 1.37 20.60
C ARG A 79 -6.18 -0.12 20.28
N ALA A 80 -7.02 -0.61 19.36
CA ALA A 80 -6.99 -2.00 18.91
C ALA A 80 -5.62 -2.38 18.33
N VAL A 81 -5.10 -1.58 17.40
CA VAL A 81 -3.79 -1.84 16.77
C VAL A 81 -2.64 -1.75 17.76
N LEU A 82 -2.69 -0.82 18.72
CA LEU A 82 -1.68 -0.71 19.77
C LEU A 82 -1.71 -1.89 20.74
N THR A 83 -2.90 -2.45 21.02
CA THR A 83 -3.07 -3.65 21.85
C THR A 83 -2.45 -4.87 21.18
N GLU A 84 -2.60 -4.98 19.86
CA GLU A 84 -1.97 -5.99 19.01
C GLU A 84 -0.49 -5.71 18.71
N LYS A 85 0.09 -4.66 19.33
CA LYS A 85 1.47 -4.21 19.14
C LYS A 85 1.83 -3.95 17.67
N GLY A 86 0.88 -3.44 16.89
CA GLY A 86 1.12 -3.12 15.47
C GLY A 86 1.39 -4.35 14.60
N LYS A 87 1.01 -5.56 15.03
CA LYS A 87 1.14 -6.76 14.21
C LYS A 87 0.11 -6.75 13.07
N LEU A 88 0.47 -7.41 11.99
CA LEU A 88 -0.43 -7.75 10.90
C LEU A 88 -0.44 -9.27 10.75
N SER A 89 -1.60 -9.83 10.44
CA SER A 89 -1.70 -11.25 10.13
C SER A 89 -0.93 -11.58 8.86
N THR A 90 -0.52 -12.84 8.72
CA THR A 90 0.13 -13.33 7.49
C THR A 90 -0.75 -13.10 6.26
N ALA A 91 -2.07 -13.28 6.39
CA ALA A 91 -3.01 -13.04 5.31
C ALA A 91 -3.01 -11.57 4.84
N GLU A 92 -2.96 -10.62 5.77
CA GLU A 92 -2.84 -9.20 5.44
C GLU A 92 -1.50 -8.87 4.77
N LEU A 93 -0.40 -9.42 5.26
CA LEU A 93 0.93 -9.22 4.66
C LEU A 93 0.99 -9.78 3.23
N ILE A 94 0.44 -10.96 3.00
CA ILE A 94 0.33 -11.56 1.66
C ILE A 94 -0.51 -10.67 0.75
N ARG A 95 -1.68 -10.21 1.22
CA ARG A 95 -2.52 -9.28 0.46
C ARG A 95 -1.77 -8.00 0.11
N LEU A 96 -1.03 -7.41 1.05
CA LEU A 96 -0.23 -6.21 0.80
C LEU A 96 0.91 -6.43 -0.19
N ARG A 97 1.50 -7.64 -0.19
CA ARG A 97 2.53 -8.04 -1.16
C ARG A 97 1.95 -8.22 -2.56
N VAL A 98 0.84 -8.95 -2.66
CA VAL A 98 0.21 -9.34 -3.93
C VAL A 98 -0.63 -8.20 -4.52
N ARG A 99 -1.11 -7.24 -3.70
CA ARG A 99 -1.89 -6.08 -4.14
C ARG A 99 -1.20 -5.33 -5.29
N TYR A 100 0.11 -5.16 -5.22
CA TYR A 100 0.86 -4.48 -6.29
C TYR A 100 0.87 -5.23 -7.62
N PHE A 101 0.63 -6.55 -7.61
CA PHE A 101 0.46 -7.37 -8.81
C PHE A 101 -1.00 -7.40 -9.28
N THR A 102 -1.97 -7.56 -8.37
CA THR A 102 -3.39 -7.66 -8.70
C THR A 102 -4.05 -6.34 -9.07
N ASP A 103 -3.50 -5.20 -8.62
CA ASP A 103 -4.03 -3.86 -8.96
C ASP A 103 -3.92 -3.55 -10.47
N GLY A 104 -3.16 -4.34 -11.23
CA GLY A 104 -3.12 -4.30 -12.69
C GLY A 104 -4.44 -4.68 -13.37
N LEU A 105 -5.40 -5.24 -12.62
CA LEU A 105 -6.74 -5.72 -13.00
C LEU A 105 -6.77 -6.87 -14.03
N ALA A 106 -5.98 -6.76 -15.09
CA ALA A 106 -5.77 -7.79 -16.09
C ALA A 106 -4.26 -7.95 -16.35
N LEU A 107 -3.82 -9.16 -16.66
CA LEU A 107 -2.45 -9.49 -17.05
C LEU A 107 -2.50 -10.44 -18.24
N GLY A 108 -1.77 -10.13 -19.31
CA GLY A 108 -1.74 -10.98 -20.49
C GLY A 108 -1.06 -10.31 -21.68
N SER A 109 -1.40 -10.77 -22.89
CA SER A 109 -0.99 -10.10 -24.12
C SER A 109 -1.66 -8.72 -24.24
N LYS A 110 -1.17 -7.89 -25.15
CA LYS A 110 -1.74 -6.57 -25.40
C LYS A 110 -3.22 -6.69 -25.81
N GLU A 111 -3.51 -7.62 -26.70
CA GLU A 111 -4.83 -7.86 -27.28
C GLU A 111 -5.83 -8.28 -26.20
N PHE A 112 -5.42 -9.19 -25.31
CA PHE A 112 -6.25 -9.60 -24.18
C PHE A 112 -6.60 -8.41 -23.27
N VAL A 113 -5.61 -7.60 -22.90
CA VAL A 113 -5.82 -6.46 -21.99
C VAL A 113 -6.67 -5.37 -22.65
N GLU A 114 -6.49 -5.10 -23.94
CA GLU A 114 -7.37 -4.18 -24.67
C GLU A 114 -8.79 -4.72 -24.78
N GLY A 115 -8.98 -6.04 -24.99
CA GLY A 115 -10.32 -6.65 -24.96
C GLY A 115 -11.03 -6.48 -23.61
N VAL A 116 -10.31 -6.62 -22.50
CA VAL A 116 -10.83 -6.33 -21.15
C VAL A 116 -11.15 -4.83 -20.99
N PHE A 117 -10.30 -3.95 -21.52
CA PHE A 117 -10.52 -2.50 -21.47
C PHE A 117 -11.80 -2.08 -22.18
N GLU A 118 -12.01 -2.57 -23.41
CA GLU A 118 -13.17 -2.22 -24.22
C GLU A 118 -14.47 -2.81 -23.64
N SER A 119 -14.45 -4.05 -23.14
CA SER A 119 -15.63 -4.65 -22.49
C SER A 119 -16.06 -3.92 -21.21
N GLN A 120 -15.16 -3.17 -20.58
CA GLN A 120 -15.42 -2.37 -19.38
C GLN A 120 -15.23 -0.87 -19.61
N ARG A 121 -15.41 -0.39 -20.86
CA ARG A 121 -15.08 0.99 -21.25
C ARG A 121 -15.71 2.04 -20.34
N GLU A 122 -16.93 1.82 -19.86
CA GLU A 122 -17.68 2.74 -18.99
C GLU A 122 -16.99 2.98 -17.63
N LEU A 123 -16.20 2.02 -17.13
CA LEU A 123 -15.48 2.15 -15.86
C LEU A 123 -14.24 3.07 -15.96
N PHE A 124 -13.91 3.55 -17.16
CA PHE A 124 -12.71 4.34 -17.42
C PHE A 124 -13.03 5.74 -17.93
N GLY A 125 -12.20 6.72 -17.51
CA GLY A 125 -12.38 8.11 -17.92
C GLY A 125 -12.35 8.31 -19.44
N PRO A 126 -13.06 9.32 -19.98
CA PRO A 126 -13.18 9.53 -21.42
C PRO A 126 -11.84 9.80 -22.12
N ARG A 127 -10.87 10.39 -21.40
CA ARG A 127 -9.52 10.68 -21.93
C ARG A 127 -8.66 9.43 -22.15
N ARG A 128 -9.01 8.30 -21.53
CA ARG A 128 -8.26 7.06 -21.68
C ARG A 128 -8.67 6.38 -22.98
N LYS A 129 -7.77 6.37 -23.97
CA LYS A 129 -7.98 5.79 -25.30
C LYS A 129 -7.50 4.34 -25.45
N SER A 130 -6.69 3.86 -24.49
CA SER A 130 -6.17 2.48 -24.50
C SER A 130 -6.00 1.93 -23.08
N GLY A 131 -6.20 0.62 -22.98
CA GLY A 131 -6.09 -0.18 -21.77
C GLY A 131 -4.67 -0.62 -21.46
N ALA A 132 -3.98 -1.19 -22.43
CA ALA A 132 -2.76 -1.93 -22.19
C ALA A 132 -1.61 -1.02 -21.73
N ARG A 133 -0.95 -1.42 -20.64
CA ARG A 133 0.28 -0.81 -20.12
C ARG A 133 1.35 -1.88 -20.10
N ARG A 134 2.48 -1.64 -20.76
CA ARG A 134 3.58 -2.61 -20.84
C ARG A 134 4.15 -2.86 -19.45
N LEU A 135 4.35 -4.12 -19.09
CA LEU A 135 5.13 -4.49 -17.92
C LEU A 135 6.62 -4.50 -18.31
N THR A 136 7.31 -3.42 -17.97
CA THR A 136 8.70 -3.16 -18.38
C THR A 136 9.71 -4.15 -17.80
N GLU A 137 9.37 -4.73 -16.65
CA GLU A 137 10.17 -5.66 -15.89
C GLU A 137 10.10 -7.09 -16.45
N SER A 138 9.16 -7.36 -17.37
CA SER A 138 9.07 -8.66 -18.03
C SER A 138 9.80 -8.68 -19.36
N SER A 139 10.63 -9.70 -19.56
CA SER A 139 11.24 -10.00 -20.87
C SER A 139 10.19 -10.41 -21.91
N ALA A 140 9.10 -11.04 -21.47
CA ALA A 140 7.97 -11.39 -22.32
C ALA A 140 7.05 -10.16 -22.55
N PRO A 141 6.28 -10.13 -23.64
CA PRO A 141 5.38 -9.03 -23.95
C PRO A 141 4.09 -9.05 -23.13
N PHE A 142 4.23 -8.98 -21.80
CA PHE A 142 3.10 -8.86 -20.89
C PHE A 142 2.65 -7.42 -20.70
N TYR A 143 1.34 -7.26 -20.60
CA TYR A 143 0.66 -6.00 -20.39
C TYR A 143 -0.27 -6.11 -19.20
N THR A 144 -0.50 -4.99 -18.52
CA THR A 144 -1.50 -4.83 -17.46
C THR A 144 -2.47 -3.72 -17.80
N LEU A 145 -3.68 -3.78 -17.23
CA LEU A 145 -4.69 -2.73 -17.42
C LEU A 145 -4.40 -1.49 -16.57
N ARG A 146 -3.56 -1.56 -15.54
CA ARG A 146 -3.07 -0.40 -14.80
C ARG A 146 -1.57 -0.53 -14.60
N SER A 147 -0.85 0.57 -14.72
CA SER A 147 0.60 0.60 -14.47
C SER A 147 0.88 0.19 -13.04
N LEU A 148 1.71 -0.84 -12.88
CA LEU A 148 2.20 -1.28 -11.58
C LEU A 148 3.32 -0.31 -11.12
N ARG A 149 3.40 0.00 -9.83
CA ARG A 149 4.36 1.02 -9.29
C ARG A 149 5.58 0.41 -8.60
N VAL A 150 5.48 -0.85 -8.22
CA VAL A 150 6.55 -1.62 -7.58
C VAL A 150 6.90 -2.72 -8.56
N ALA A 151 8.20 -2.99 -8.76
CA ALA A 151 8.70 -4.12 -9.55
C ALA A 151 8.02 -5.40 -9.04
N PRO A 152 6.93 -5.85 -9.69
CA PRO A 152 6.04 -6.84 -9.10
C PRO A 152 6.54 -8.25 -9.41
N ILE A 153 7.26 -8.34 -10.54
CA ILE A 153 8.17 -9.40 -10.89
C ILE A 153 9.51 -8.88 -10.37
N GLY A 154 10.03 -9.46 -9.30
CA GLY A 154 11.30 -9.02 -8.71
C GLY A 154 12.44 -9.00 -9.74
N ASP A 155 13.43 -8.14 -9.51
CA ASP A 155 14.64 -8.13 -10.33
C ASP A 155 15.36 -9.49 -10.25
N LYS A 156 16.01 -9.87 -11.35
CA LYS A 156 17.03 -10.93 -11.34
C LYS A 156 18.21 -10.54 -10.46
#